data_AF-A0A401ZUP4-F1
#
_entry.id   AF-A0A401ZUP4-F1
#
_cell.length_a   1.000
_cell.length_b   1.000
_cell.length_c   1.000
_cell.angle_alpha   90.00
_cell.angle_beta   90.00
_cell.angle_gamma   90.00
#
_symmetry.space_group_name_H-M   'P 1'
#
loop_
_entity.id
_entity.type
_entity.pdbx_description
1 polymer ?
#
loop_
_entity_poly.entity_id
_entity_poly.type
_entity_poly.pdbx_seq_one_letter_code
_entity_poly.pdbx_strand_id
1 'polypeptide(L)'
;MPVCSIVIYLVKDGNAVIPPYVQELPDGTVNHTFMYRYCKLWELPSKLLLQNGMEGMLPLLPLTQDGTKRETIDLMIAELQRINENELNSLGYSIASLVFQKASDRQWLRERMKPMLGRIEDSWIFEEVKERAIAKGLAKGLEQGLEQGRELGLEQGRELGRLEALQDLLMHFLRLRFSPLSAWAEPKIAAVTQPETLQTCADALFGVQTLEEAQQVLLELDKKPTSDRA
;
A
#
# COMPACT_ATOMS: atom_id res chain seq x y z
N MET A 1 56.72 4.81 -6.22
CA MET A 1 55.96 6.09 -6.16
C MET A 1 55.24 6.15 -4.82
N PRO A 2 55.14 7.31 -4.15
CA PRO A 2 54.34 7.44 -2.94
C PRO A 2 52.84 7.26 -3.24
N VAL A 3 52.11 6.56 -2.37
CA VAL A 3 50.65 6.36 -2.46
C VAL A 3 49.96 7.35 -1.53
N CYS A 4 48.97 8.08 -2.03
CA CYS A 4 48.12 8.97 -1.23
C CYS A 4 46.73 8.32 -1.08
N SER A 5 46.41 7.86 0.13
CA SER A 5 45.10 7.27 0.43
C SER A 5 44.13 8.35 0.88
N ILE A 6 42.95 8.41 0.25
CA ILE A 6 41.89 9.38 0.55
C ILE A 6 40.57 8.66 0.79
N VAL A 7 39.88 8.97 1.87
CA VAL A 7 38.51 8.51 2.16
C VAL A 7 37.52 9.66 1.96
N ILE A 8 36.47 9.45 1.17
CA ILE A 8 35.40 10.44 0.97
C ILE A 8 34.17 9.96 1.75
N TYR A 9 33.80 10.71 2.78
CA TYR A 9 32.58 10.49 3.52
C TYR A 9 31.41 11.20 2.82
N LEU A 10 30.45 10.40 2.35
CA LEU A 10 29.34 10.89 1.54
C LEU A 10 28.21 11.50 2.36
N VAL A 11 27.88 10.87 3.48
CA VAL A 11 26.76 11.25 4.34
C VAL A 11 27.20 11.31 5.80
N LYS A 12 26.61 12.25 6.54
CA LYS A 12 26.92 12.44 7.95
C LYS A 12 26.34 11.28 8.74
N ASP A 13 27.19 10.32 9.04
CA ASP A 13 26.92 9.24 9.98
C ASP A 13 27.85 9.37 11.20
N GLY A 14 27.33 9.07 12.39
CA GLY A 14 28.04 9.20 13.67
C GLY A 14 29.26 8.29 13.81
N ASN A 15 29.44 7.34 12.88
CA ASN A 15 30.46 6.31 12.91
C ASN A 15 31.65 6.58 11.97
N ALA A 16 31.78 7.80 11.44
CA ALA A 16 32.89 8.14 10.55
C ALA A 16 34.23 8.02 11.30
N VAL A 17 34.99 6.97 11.04
CA VAL A 17 36.33 6.79 11.59
C VAL A 17 37.22 7.90 11.06
N ILE A 18 37.92 8.62 11.93
CA ILE A 18 38.92 9.60 11.48
C ILE A 18 40.31 8.96 11.56
N PRO A 19 41.26 9.34 10.69
CA PRO A 19 42.60 8.79 10.73
C PRO A 19 43.29 9.09 12.06
N PRO A 20 44.13 8.16 12.54
CA PRO A 20 44.44 6.87 11.93
C PRO A 20 43.29 5.84 12.07
N TYR A 21 43.15 4.97 11.08
CA TYR A 21 42.43 3.71 11.30
C TYR A 21 43.35 2.78 12.08
N VAL A 22 42.92 2.35 13.27
CA VAL A 22 43.69 1.49 14.17
C VAL A 22 42.98 0.16 14.28
N GLN A 23 43.72 -0.93 14.08
CA GLN A 23 43.25 -2.28 14.34
C GLN A 23 44.03 -2.86 15.52
N GLU A 24 43.31 -3.22 16.57
CA GLU A 24 43.85 -3.81 17.80
C GLU A 24 43.56 -5.31 17.87
N LEU A 25 44.45 -6.07 18.51
CA LEU A 25 44.22 -7.46 18.88
C LEU A 25 43.32 -7.52 20.14
N PRO A 26 42.72 -8.68 20.47
CA PRO A 26 41.89 -8.83 21.66
C PRO A 26 42.57 -8.48 22.99
N ASP A 27 43.91 -8.49 23.03
CA ASP A 27 44.73 -8.12 24.19
C ASP A 27 45.03 -6.61 24.27
N GLY A 28 44.51 -5.82 23.32
CA GLY A 28 44.72 -4.37 23.23
C GLY A 28 46.01 -3.96 22.50
N THR A 29 46.79 -4.91 21.98
CA THR A 29 48.00 -4.58 21.21
C THR A 29 47.61 -4.03 19.83
N VAL A 30 48.18 -2.88 19.46
CA VAL A 30 47.98 -2.30 18.13
C VAL A 30 48.68 -3.16 17.07
N ASN A 31 47.90 -3.78 16.19
CA ASN A 31 48.39 -4.61 15.09
C ASN A 31 48.61 -3.79 13.80
N HIS A 32 47.76 -2.80 13.54
CA HIS A 32 47.83 -1.99 12.32
C HIS A 32 47.42 -0.54 12.58
N THR A 33 48.14 0.39 11.95
CA THR A 33 47.81 1.81 11.91
C THR A 33 47.87 2.28 10.47
N PHE A 34 46.73 2.74 9.94
CA PHE A 34 46.62 3.22 8.58
C PHE A 34 46.30 4.71 8.54
N MET A 35 47.23 5.49 7.98
CA MET A 35 47.06 6.92 7.79
C MET A 35 46.48 7.20 6.41
N TYR A 36 45.45 8.03 6.38
CA TYR A 36 44.81 8.49 5.16
C TYR A 36 44.36 9.94 5.34
N ARG A 37 44.17 10.64 4.22
CA ARG A 37 43.46 11.91 4.21
C ARG A 37 41.97 11.62 4.10
N TYR A 38 41.13 12.48 4.62
CA TYR A 38 39.70 12.32 4.43
C TYR A 38 39.04 13.62 4.05
N CYS A 39 37.87 13.50 3.45
CA CYS A 39 37.01 14.62 3.09
C CYS A 39 35.58 14.25 3.43
N LYS A 40 34.85 15.17 4.07
CA LYS A 40 33.43 15.02 4.39
C LYS A 40 32.64 15.90 3.44
N LEU A 41 31.85 15.31 2.55
CA LEU A 41 31.14 16.08 1.52
C LEU A 41 30.20 17.12 2.14
N TRP A 42 29.49 16.79 3.23
CA TRP A 42 28.56 17.70 3.91
C TRP A 42 29.22 18.92 4.57
N GLU A 43 30.55 18.95 4.69
CA GLU A 43 31.33 20.09 5.18
C GLU A 43 31.94 20.91 4.03
N LEU A 44 31.89 20.41 2.79
CA LEU A 44 32.43 21.09 1.62
C LEU A 44 31.41 22.05 1.00
N PRO A 45 31.82 23.27 0.60
CA PRO A 45 31.02 24.12 -0.28
C PRO A 45 30.83 23.50 -1.67
N SER A 46 29.61 23.51 -2.19
CA SER A 46 29.25 23.01 -3.53
C SER A 46 30.12 23.57 -4.66
N LYS A 47 30.46 24.87 -4.57
CA LYS A 47 31.30 25.60 -5.52
C LYS A 47 32.67 24.95 -5.78
N LEU A 48 33.18 24.15 -4.84
CA LEU A 48 34.42 23.43 -5.06
C LEU A 48 34.22 22.41 -6.16
N LEU A 49 33.14 21.63 -6.14
CA LEU A 49 32.86 20.58 -7.12
C LEU A 49 32.38 21.10 -8.49
N LEU A 50 32.09 22.40 -8.59
CA LEU A 50 31.70 23.08 -9.84
C LEU A 50 32.91 23.57 -10.67
N GLN A 51 34.14 23.32 -10.23
CA GLN A 51 35.34 23.74 -10.96
C GLN A 51 35.54 22.92 -12.24
N ASN A 52 36.15 23.54 -13.25
CA ASN A 52 36.53 22.87 -14.51
C ASN A 52 37.37 21.61 -14.23
N GLY A 53 37.05 20.51 -14.91
CA GLY A 53 37.71 19.22 -14.69
C GLY A 53 37.12 18.38 -13.55
N MET A 54 36.03 18.82 -12.92
CA MET A 54 35.29 18.07 -11.91
C MET A 54 33.85 17.71 -12.34
N GLU A 55 33.62 17.60 -13.64
CA GLU A 55 32.32 17.26 -14.24
C GLU A 55 31.75 15.94 -13.66
N GLY A 56 32.61 14.95 -13.44
CA GLY A 56 32.22 13.67 -12.83
C GLY A 56 31.81 13.76 -11.35
N MET A 57 32.13 14.87 -10.68
CA MET A 57 31.74 15.13 -9.28
C MET A 57 30.41 15.86 -9.18
N LEU A 58 29.86 16.36 -10.30
CA LEU A 58 28.61 17.10 -10.30
C LEU A 58 27.45 16.35 -9.62
N PRO A 59 27.27 15.03 -9.82
CA PRO A 59 26.21 14.27 -9.14
C PRO A 59 26.28 14.28 -7.61
N LEU A 60 27.44 14.64 -7.02
CA LEU A 60 27.66 14.68 -5.57
C LEU A 60 27.30 16.04 -4.95
N LEU A 61 26.96 17.06 -5.75
CA LEU A 61 26.52 18.37 -5.24
C LEU A 61 25.41 18.28 -4.18
N PRO A 62 24.38 17.41 -4.28
CA PRO A 62 23.34 17.33 -3.26
C PRO A 62 23.87 16.94 -1.87
N LEU A 63 25.05 16.32 -1.79
CA LEU A 63 25.69 15.87 -0.56
C LEU A 63 26.59 16.94 0.08
N THR A 64 26.74 18.10 -0.56
CA THR A 64 27.59 19.20 -0.07
C THR A 64 26.90 20.05 0.99
N GLN A 65 27.65 20.92 1.67
CA GLN A 65 27.15 21.78 2.77
C GLN A 65 25.90 22.57 2.39
N ASP A 66 25.85 23.07 1.15
CA ASP A 66 24.75 23.82 0.56
C ASP A 66 24.01 23.03 -0.53
N GLY A 67 24.20 21.71 -0.58
CA GLY A 67 23.61 20.78 -1.54
C GLY A 67 22.09 20.61 -1.42
N THR A 68 21.50 20.96 -0.27
CA THR A 68 20.05 20.90 -0.04
C THR A 68 19.32 22.14 -0.55
N LYS A 69 20.02 23.13 -1.13
CA LYS A 69 19.40 24.31 -1.73
C LYS A 69 18.97 24.01 -3.15
N ARG A 70 17.78 24.47 -3.54
CA ARG A 70 17.24 24.25 -4.89
C ARG A 70 18.13 24.88 -5.96
N GLU A 71 18.73 26.03 -5.64
CA GLU A 71 19.65 26.74 -6.52
C GLU A 71 20.88 25.89 -6.86
N THR A 72 21.44 25.18 -5.86
CA THR A 72 22.59 24.29 -6.06
C THR A 72 22.24 23.12 -6.99
N ILE A 73 21.03 22.58 -6.86
CA ILE A 73 20.55 21.49 -7.69
C ILE A 73 20.17 21.96 -9.10
N ASP A 74 19.55 23.12 -9.24
CA ASP A 74 19.26 23.71 -10.56
C ASP A 74 20.59 23.99 -11.32
N LEU A 75 21.64 24.45 -10.63
CA LEU A 75 22.99 24.59 -11.19
C LEU A 75 23.59 23.24 -11.61
N MET A 76 23.50 22.22 -10.73
CA MET A 76 23.94 20.85 -11.05
C MET A 76 23.27 20.34 -12.33
N ILE A 77 21.95 20.46 -12.41
CA ILE A 77 21.15 20.01 -13.56
C ILE A 77 21.57 20.77 -14.82
N ALA A 78 21.73 22.09 -14.73
CA ALA A 78 22.13 22.91 -15.87
C ALA A 78 23.51 22.50 -16.42
N GLU A 79 24.51 22.28 -15.56
CA GLU A 79 25.83 21.84 -15.97
C GLU A 79 25.81 20.42 -16.56
N LEU A 80 25.10 19.48 -15.92
CA LEU A 80 24.97 18.11 -16.44
C LEU A 80 24.28 18.07 -17.81
N GLN A 81 23.27 18.92 -18.03
CA GLN A 81 22.63 19.08 -19.33
C GLN A 81 23.58 19.70 -20.36
N ARG A 82 24.41 20.67 -19.97
CA ARG A 82 25.39 21.31 -20.85
C ARG A 82 26.46 20.33 -21.32
N ILE A 83 26.94 19.47 -20.43
CA ILE A 83 27.94 18.43 -20.74
C ILE A 83 27.30 17.29 -21.55
N ASN A 84 25.97 17.15 -21.49
CA ASN A 84 25.18 16.16 -22.21
C ASN A 84 25.53 14.71 -21.86
N GLU A 85 25.86 14.47 -20.58
CA GLU A 85 26.21 13.16 -20.03
C GLU A 85 25.02 12.57 -19.27
N ASN A 86 24.26 11.68 -19.93
CA ASN A 86 23.02 11.13 -19.40
C ASN A 86 23.21 10.29 -18.13
N GLU A 87 24.33 9.58 -18.01
CA GLU A 87 24.65 8.76 -16.83
C GLU A 87 24.88 9.64 -15.60
N LEU A 88 25.68 10.70 -15.72
CA LEU A 88 25.91 11.65 -14.64
C LEU A 88 24.61 12.38 -14.27
N ASN A 89 23.80 12.77 -15.26
CA ASN A 89 22.47 13.34 -15.02
C ASN A 89 21.57 12.38 -14.21
N SER A 90 21.56 11.09 -14.57
CA SER A 90 20.80 10.04 -13.86
C SER A 90 21.27 9.87 -12.42
N LEU A 91 22.58 9.86 -12.21
CA LEU A 91 23.19 9.79 -10.87
C LEU A 91 22.84 11.04 -10.05
N GLY A 92 22.91 12.23 -10.63
CA GLY A 92 22.58 13.49 -9.96
C GLY A 92 21.14 13.51 -9.46
N TYR A 93 20.19 13.10 -10.30
CA TYR A 93 18.79 12.96 -9.88
C TYR A 93 18.58 11.88 -8.82
N SER A 94 19.27 10.74 -8.95
CA SER A 94 19.19 9.66 -7.97
C SER A 94 19.64 10.13 -6.59
N ILE A 95 20.80 10.78 -6.51
CA ILE A 95 21.34 11.32 -5.26
C ILE A 95 20.47 12.46 -4.73
N ALA A 96 20.02 13.38 -5.59
CA ALA A 96 19.09 14.44 -5.18
C ALA A 96 17.78 13.87 -4.62
N SER A 97 17.24 12.78 -5.18
CA SER A 97 16.02 12.14 -4.68
C SER A 97 16.18 11.53 -3.28
N LEU A 98 17.40 11.11 -2.91
CA LEU A 98 17.73 10.62 -1.57
C LEU A 98 17.82 11.75 -0.55
N VAL A 99 18.29 12.93 -0.97
CA VAL A 99 18.46 14.10 -0.09
C VAL A 99 17.14 14.85 0.10
N PHE A 100 16.36 15.07 -0.96
CA PHE A 100 15.13 15.87 -0.94
C PHE A 100 13.89 15.03 -0.64
N GLN A 101 13.56 14.83 0.65
CA GLN A 101 12.45 13.96 1.07
C GLN A 101 11.11 14.67 1.28
N LYS A 102 11.10 16.00 1.46
CA LYS A 102 9.85 16.76 1.67
C LYS A 102 8.97 16.71 0.43
N ALA A 103 7.65 16.63 0.62
CA ALA A 103 6.69 16.51 -0.50
C ALA A 103 6.83 17.64 -1.53
N SER A 104 6.98 18.89 -1.06
CA SER A 104 7.18 20.07 -1.91
C SER A 104 8.47 20.02 -2.72
N ASP A 105 9.53 19.43 -2.17
CA ASP A 105 10.82 19.31 -2.83
C ASP A 105 10.84 18.13 -3.82
N ARG A 106 10.22 17.00 -3.46
CA ARG A 106 10.03 15.87 -4.37
C ARG A 106 9.21 16.26 -5.58
N GLN A 107 8.13 17.03 -5.39
CA GLN A 107 7.33 17.54 -6.50
C GLN A 107 8.16 18.45 -7.40
N TRP A 108 8.87 19.41 -6.80
CA TRP A 108 9.75 20.31 -7.54
C TRP A 108 10.84 19.56 -8.33
N LEU A 109 11.52 18.59 -7.72
CA LEU A 109 12.55 17.78 -8.37
C LEU A 109 11.97 16.92 -9.50
N ARG A 110 10.78 16.34 -9.28
CA ARG A 110 10.05 15.60 -10.32
C ARG A 110 9.76 16.47 -11.54
N GLU A 111 9.38 17.72 -11.37
CA GLU A 111 9.16 18.64 -12.50
C GLU A 111 10.45 18.87 -13.31
N ARG A 112 11.62 18.96 -12.64
CA ARG A 112 12.92 19.05 -13.32
C ARG A 112 13.29 17.76 -14.05
N MET A 113 12.92 16.60 -13.51
CA MET A 113 13.19 15.30 -14.11
C MET A 113 12.38 15.02 -15.38
N LYS A 114 11.22 15.66 -15.59
CA LYS A 114 10.31 15.34 -16.72
C LYS A 114 10.98 15.27 -18.09
N PRO A 115 11.80 16.25 -18.52
CA PRO A 115 12.45 16.20 -19.84
C PRO A 115 13.41 15.02 -19.98
N MET A 116 14.04 14.60 -18.88
CA MET A 116 14.92 13.44 -18.85
C MET A 116 14.12 12.14 -18.86
N LEU A 117 13.05 12.04 -18.07
CA LEU A 117 12.18 10.87 -18.04
C LEU A 117 11.57 10.57 -19.41
N GLY A 118 11.14 11.59 -20.15
CA GLY A 118 10.65 11.42 -21.52
C GLY A 118 11.67 10.81 -22.49
N ARG A 119 12.99 10.88 -22.21
CA ARG A 119 14.03 10.19 -22.99
C ARG A 119 14.20 8.72 -22.59
N ILE A 120 13.86 8.39 -21.34
CA ILE A 120 13.99 7.04 -20.77
C ILE A 120 12.73 6.22 -21.06
N GLU A 121 11.60 6.87 -21.36
CA GLU A 121 10.33 6.21 -21.72
C GLU A 121 10.48 5.19 -22.86
N ASP A 122 11.39 5.44 -23.81
CA ASP A 122 11.66 4.52 -24.92
C ASP A 122 12.64 3.37 -24.57
N SER A 123 13.15 3.32 -23.34
CA SER A 123 14.12 2.29 -22.92
C SER A 123 13.44 0.99 -22.50
N TRP A 124 14.08 -0.14 -22.79
CA TRP A 124 13.56 -1.47 -22.40
C TRP A 124 13.39 -1.61 -20.87
N ILE A 125 14.26 -0.98 -20.08
CA ILE A 125 14.18 -0.97 -18.61
C ILE A 125 12.90 -0.27 -18.15
N PHE A 126 12.55 0.84 -18.79
CA PHE A 126 11.33 1.57 -18.44
C PHE A 126 10.07 0.74 -18.74
N GLU A 127 10.04 0.06 -19.89
CA GLU A 127 8.95 -0.85 -20.22
C GLU A 127 8.86 -2.02 -19.22
N GLU A 128 9.98 -2.63 -18.81
CA GLU A 128 9.97 -3.67 -17.76
C GLU A 128 9.38 -3.16 -16.44
N VAL A 129 9.79 -1.97 -16.00
CA VAL A 129 9.26 -1.34 -14.77
C VAL A 129 7.76 -1.07 -14.89
N LYS A 130 7.32 -0.59 -16.05
CA LYS A 130 5.91 -0.28 -16.35
C LYS A 130 5.07 -1.56 -16.40
N GLU A 131 5.52 -2.61 -17.08
CA GLU A 131 4.84 -3.91 -17.11
C GLU A 131 4.69 -4.48 -15.70
N ARG A 132 5.76 -4.44 -14.89
CA ARG A 132 5.70 -4.90 -13.50
C ARG A 132 4.73 -4.08 -12.66
N ALA A 133 4.68 -2.77 -12.86
CA ALA A 133 3.74 -1.89 -12.18
C ALA A 133 2.28 -2.19 -12.56
N ILE A 134 2.01 -2.40 -13.85
CA ILE A 134 0.69 -2.78 -14.37
C ILE A 134 0.27 -4.15 -13.83
N ALA A 135 1.16 -5.16 -13.91
CA ALA A 135 0.89 -6.51 -13.42
C ALA A 135 0.57 -6.51 -11.91
N LYS A 136 1.32 -5.74 -11.11
CA LYS A 136 1.06 -5.58 -9.67
C LYS A 136 -0.28 -4.88 -9.42
N GLY A 137 -0.61 -3.86 -10.21
CA GLY A 137 -1.88 -3.16 -10.13
C GLY A 137 -3.07 -4.07 -10.44
N LEU A 138 -2.97 -4.86 -11.52
CA LEU A 138 -3.99 -5.81 -11.94
C LEU A 138 -4.17 -6.93 -10.91
N ALA A 139 -3.06 -7.51 -10.42
CA ALA A 139 -3.12 -8.55 -9.40
C ALA A 139 -3.81 -8.05 -8.12
N LYS A 140 -3.47 -6.85 -7.64
CA LYS A 140 -4.12 -6.25 -6.48
C LYS A 140 -5.60 -5.97 -6.72
N GLY A 141 -5.96 -5.47 -7.90
CA GLY A 141 -7.36 -5.22 -8.26
C GLY A 141 -8.18 -6.51 -8.33
N LEU A 142 -7.62 -7.57 -8.92
CA LEU A 142 -8.27 -8.88 -9.01
C LEU A 142 -8.46 -9.51 -7.63
N GLU A 143 -7.44 -9.47 -6.78
CA GLU A 143 -7.51 -9.98 -5.41
C GLU A 143 -8.60 -9.27 -4.61
N GLN A 144 -8.65 -7.93 -4.67
CA GLN A 144 -9.69 -7.14 -4.00
C GLN A 144 -11.08 -7.46 -4.53
N GLY A 145 -11.24 -7.58 -5.86
CA GLY A 145 -12.51 -7.91 -6.49
C GLY A 145 -13.00 -9.33 -6.14
N LEU A 146 -12.09 -10.31 -6.10
CA LEU A 146 -12.41 -11.68 -5.70
C LEU A 146 -12.81 -11.77 -4.23
N GLU A 147 -12.11 -11.07 -3.34
CA GLU A 147 -12.43 -11.09 -1.91
C GLU A 147 -13.81 -10.45 -1.66
N GLN A 148 -14.07 -9.29 -2.23
CA GLN A 148 -15.39 -8.63 -2.12
C GLN A 148 -16.51 -9.48 -2.73
N GLY A 149 -16.28 -10.08 -3.90
CA GLY A 149 -17.25 -10.96 -4.54
C GLY A 149 -17.53 -12.22 -3.72
N ARG A 150 -16.50 -12.79 -3.09
CA ARG A 150 -16.61 -13.97 -2.22
C ARG A 150 -17.36 -13.65 -0.94
N GLU A 151 -17.05 -12.54 -0.28
CA GLU A 151 -17.75 -12.10 0.94
C GLU A 151 -19.23 -11.85 0.66
N LEU A 152 -19.55 -11.07 -0.38
CA LEU A 152 -20.93 -10.79 -0.76
C LEU A 152 -21.70 -12.07 -1.13
N GLY A 153 -21.06 -12.96 -1.89
CA GLY A 153 -21.65 -14.24 -2.27
C GLY A 153 -21.90 -15.17 -1.09
N LEU A 154 -20.99 -15.22 -0.12
CA LEU A 154 -21.15 -16.00 1.11
C LEU A 154 -22.26 -15.43 2.00
N GLU A 155 -22.35 -14.12 2.14
CA GLU A 155 -23.40 -13.46 2.92
C GLU A 155 -24.78 -13.70 2.31
N GLN A 156 -24.92 -13.47 0.99
CA GLN A 156 -26.16 -13.75 0.26
C GLN A 156 -26.55 -15.23 0.35
N GLY A 157 -25.58 -16.14 0.19
CA GLY A 157 -25.81 -17.58 0.30
C GLY A 157 -26.23 -18.00 1.70
N ARG A 158 -25.66 -17.38 2.75
CA ARG A 158 -26.04 -17.66 4.14
C ARG A 158 -27.45 -17.17 4.47
N GLU A 159 -27.83 -15.97 4.02
CA GLU A 159 -29.17 -15.44 4.22
C GLU A 159 -30.23 -16.25 3.46
N LEU A 160 -29.95 -16.63 2.21
CA LEU A 160 -30.85 -17.50 1.45
C LEU A 160 -31.00 -18.87 2.11
N GLY A 161 -29.88 -19.50 2.50
CA GLY A 161 -29.92 -20.80 3.18
C GLY A 161 -30.62 -20.73 4.55
N ARG A 162 -30.50 -19.62 5.28
CA ARG A 162 -31.25 -19.38 6.52
C ARG A 162 -32.75 -19.24 6.26
N LEU A 163 -33.14 -18.54 5.20
CA LEU A 163 -34.53 -18.40 4.79
C LEU A 163 -35.15 -19.76 4.47
N GLU A 164 -34.53 -20.52 3.57
CA GLU A 164 -34.99 -21.84 3.14
C GLU A 164 -35.10 -22.80 4.34
N ALA A 165 -34.09 -22.83 5.22
CA ALA A 165 -34.11 -23.67 6.41
C ALA A 165 -35.25 -23.32 7.37
N LEU A 166 -35.58 -22.03 7.54
CA LEU A 166 -36.70 -21.60 8.37
C LEU A 166 -38.06 -21.96 7.76
N GLN A 167 -38.20 -21.78 6.43
CA GLN A 167 -39.41 -22.21 5.71
C GLN A 167 -39.64 -23.71 5.88
N ASP A 168 -38.60 -24.52 5.65
CA ASP A 168 -38.66 -25.98 5.78
C ASP A 168 -38.99 -26.42 7.21
N LEU A 169 -38.36 -25.80 8.21
CA LEU A 169 -38.60 -26.10 9.62
C LEU A 169 -40.04 -25.80 10.03
N LEU A 170 -40.56 -24.63 9.65
CA LEU A 170 -41.95 -24.25 9.91
C LEU A 170 -42.93 -25.22 9.27
N MET A 171 -42.70 -25.58 8.00
CA MET A 171 -43.54 -26.55 7.30
C MET A 171 -43.48 -27.94 7.94
N HIS A 172 -42.29 -28.38 8.37
CA HIS A 172 -42.12 -29.65 9.07
C HIS A 172 -42.89 -29.67 10.40
N PHE A 173 -42.78 -28.59 11.19
CA PHE A 173 -43.49 -28.45 12.45
C PHE A 173 -45.01 -28.47 12.27
N LEU A 174 -45.53 -27.71 11.30
CA LEU A 174 -46.97 -27.67 10.99
C LEU A 174 -47.49 -29.05 10.56
N ARG A 175 -46.74 -29.79 9.74
CA ARG A 175 -47.13 -31.14 9.32
C ARG A 175 -47.23 -32.11 10.50
N LEU A 176 -46.33 -32.00 11.48
CA LEU A 176 -46.29 -32.87 12.66
C LEU A 176 -47.38 -32.55 13.68
N ARG A 177 -47.59 -31.27 14.00
CA ARG A 177 -48.42 -30.87 15.15
C ARG A 177 -49.78 -30.29 14.75
N PHE A 178 -49.88 -29.66 13.58
CA PHE A 178 -51.05 -28.95 13.11
C PHE A 178 -51.36 -29.28 11.64
N SER A 179 -51.37 -30.58 11.32
CA SER A 179 -51.50 -31.09 9.94
C SER A 179 -52.58 -30.39 9.11
N PRO A 180 -53.81 -30.10 9.62
CA PRO A 180 -54.86 -29.41 8.85
C PRO A 180 -54.48 -28.01 8.35
N LEU A 181 -53.52 -27.33 8.98
CA LEU A 181 -53.09 -25.98 8.58
C LEU A 181 -52.02 -25.98 7.48
N SER A 182 -51.36 -27.11 7.23
CA SER A 182 -50.16 -27.19 6.38
C SER A 182 -50.41 -26.71 4.94
N ALA A 183 -51.48 -27.21 4.31
CA ALA A 183 -51.80 -26.87 2.92
C ALA A 183 -52.15 -25.38 2.72
N TRP A 184 -52.69 -24.75 3.76
CA TRP A 184 -53.02 -23.32 3.74
C TRP A 184 -51.80 -22.44 4.09
N ALA A 185 -50.90 -22.92 4.94
CA ALA A 185 -49.73 -22.17 5.41
C ALA A 185 -48.56 -22.16 4.40
N GLU A 186 -48.43 -23.21 3.58
CA GLU A 186 -47.35 -23.35 2.59
C GLU A 186 -47.16 -22.13 1.67
N PRO A 187 -48.19 -21.61 0.97
CA PRO A 187 -48.01 -20.44 0.11
C PRO A 187 -47.68 -19.17 0.90
N LYS A 188 -48.09 -19.07 2.17
CA LYS A 188 -47.81 -17.93 3.03
C LYS A 188 -46.35 -17.92 3.49
N ILE A 189 -45.85 -19.06 3.96
CA ILE A 189 -44.47 -19.22 4.40
C ILE A 189 -43.50 -19.04 3.23
N ALA A 190 -43.81 -19.61 2.06
CA ALA A 190 -42.99 -19.48 0.85
C ALA A 190 -42.92 -18.03 0.33
N ALA A 191 -43.94 -17.20 0.57
CA ALA A 191 -43.96 -15.81 0.14
C ALA A 191 -43.10 -14.87 1.02
N VAL A 192 -42.67 -15.31 2.20
CA VAL A 192 -41.84 -14.50 3.09
C VAL A 192 -40.38 -14.55 2.63
N THR A 193 -39.80 -13.38 2.37
CA THR A 193 -38.41 -13.22 1.90
C THR A 193 -37.43 -12.79 3.00
N GLN A 194 -37.94 -12.53 4.21
CA GLN A 194 -37.17 -12.03 5.35
C GLN A 194 -37.03 -13.12 6.42
N PRO A 195 -35.82 -13.65 6.66
CA PRO A 195 -35.59 -14.70 7.66
C PRO A 195 -36.08 -14.33 9.07
N GLU A 196 -35.98 -13.06 9.46
CA GLU A 196 -36.38 -12.56 10.79
C GLU A 196 -37.88 -12.70 11.04
N THR A 197 -38.69 -12.50 9.99
CA THR A 197 -40.14 -12.65 10.04
C THR A 197 -40.52 -14.11 10.25
N LEU A 198 -39.84 -15.04 9.56
CA LEU A 198 -40.05 -16.47 9.75
C LEU A 198 -39.54 -16.95 11.11
N GLN A 199 -38.42 -16.43 11.61
CA GLN A 199 -37.90 -16.76 12.93
C GLN A 199 -38.90 -16.36 14.03
N THR A 200 -39.44 -15.14 13.94
CA THR A 200 -40.44 -14.65 14.90
C THR A 200 -41.72 -15.50 14.88
N CYS A 201 -42.14 -15.92 13.68
CA CYS A 201 -43.27 -16.83 13.52
C CYS A 201 -42.98 -18.21 14.12
N ALA A 202 -41.77 -18.75 13.92
CA ALA A 202 -41.35 -20.03 14.50
C ALA A 202 -41.38 -19.98 16.03
N ASP A 203 -40.81 -18.94 16.63
CA ASP A 203 -40.77 -18.77 18.09
C ASP A 203 -42.20 -18.69 18.68
N ALA A 204 -43.12 -17.99 18.01
CA ALA A 204 -44.52 -17.93 18.42
C ALA A 204 -45.24 -19.28 18.24
N LEU A 205 -45.01 -19.99 17.13
CA LEU A 205 -45.59 -21.31 16.86
C LEU A 205 -45.12 -22.40 17.82
N PHE A 206 -43.92 -22.29 18.38
CA PHE A 206 -43.46 -23.22 19.41
C PHE A 206 -44.22 -23.08 20.73
N GLY A 207 -44.73 -21.88 21.04
CA GLY A 207 -45.46 -21.60 22.29
C GLY A 207 -46.93 -22.02 22.29
N VAL A 208 -47.55 -22.19 21.13
CA VAL A 208 -48.99 -22.48 21.03
C VAL A 208 -49.31 -23.97 21.25
N GLN A 209 -50.52 -24.26 21.73
CA GLN A 209 -50.97 -25.63 22.02
C GLN A 209 -52.20 -26.04 21.20
N THR A 210 -52.93 -25.08 20.65
CA THR A 210 -54.18 -25.32 19.91
C THR A 210 -54.06 -24.96 18.44
N LEU A 211 -54.96 -25.51 17.63
CA LEU A 211 -55.00 -25.28 16.19
C LEU A 211 -55.42 -23.84 15.88
N GLU A 212 -56.32 -23.27 16.66
CA GLU A 212 -56.80 -21.90 16.56
C GLU A 212 -55.69 -20.87 16.86
N GLU A 213 -54.89 -21.09 17.91
CA GLU A 213 -53.75 -20.24 18.25
C GLU A 213 -52.68 -20.28 17.13
N ALA A 214 -52.36 -21.47 16.63
CA ALA A 214 -51.41 -21.62 15.52
C ALA A 214 -51.91 -20.91 14.24
N GLN A 215 -53.21 -20.99 13.96
CA GLN A 215 -53.83 -20.30 12.83
C GLN A 215 -53.73 -18.78 12.97
N GLN A 216 -53.93 -18.22 14.17
CA GLN A 216 -53.77 -16.78 14.40
C GLN A 216 -52.34 -16.31 14.15
N VAL A 217 -51.33 -17.04 14.62
CA VAL A 217 -49.92 -16.69 14.39
C VAL A 217 -49.60 -16.65 12.90
N LEU A 218 -50.10 -17.61 12.12
CA LEU A 218 -49.90 -17.66 10.67
C LEU A 218 -50.71 -16.60 9.90
N LEU A 219 -51.82 -16.11 10.46
CA LEU A 219 -52.57 -14.96 9.90
C LEU A 219 -51.78 -13.65 10.05
N GLU A 220 -50.92 -13.56 11.07
CA GLU A 220 -50.09 -12.36 11.29
C GLU A 220 -48.95 -12.22 10.27
N LEU A 221 -48.56 -13.30 9.59
CA LEU A 221 -47.57 -13.27 8.49
C LEU A 221 -47.99 -12.39 7.31
N ASP A 222 -49.30 -12.18 7.09
CA ASP A 222 -49.80 -11.28 6.03
C ASP A 222 -49.79 -9.80 6.43
N LYS A 223 -49.71 -9.50 7.74
CA LYS A 223 -49.71 -8.13 8.22
C LYS A 223 -48.31 -7.57 7.99
N LYS A 224 -48.16 -6.70 6.96
CA LYS A 224 -46.92 -5.94 6.73
C LYS A 224 -46.38 -5.41 8.06
N PRO A 225 -45.06 -5.49 8.33
CA PRO A 225 -44.50 -4.79 9.47
C PRO A 225 -44.88 -3.32 9.35
N THR A 226 -45.60 -2.80 10.34
CA THR A 226 -45.82 -1.37 10.49
C THR A 226 -44.45 -0.72 10.60
N SER A 227 -44.01 -0.11 9.50
CA SER A 227 -42.86 0.78 9.42
C SER A 227 -43.13 1.98 10.33
N ASP A 228 -42.80 1.83 11.61
CA ASP A 228 -42.81 2.92 12.57
C ASP A 228 -41.35 3.19 12.98
N ARG A 229 -40.65 3.99 12.15
CA ARG A 229 -39.44 4.73 12.56
C ARG A 229 -39.40 6.07 11.83
N ALA A 230 -39.68 7.10 12.61
CA ALA A 230 -39.26 8.49 12.41
C ALA A 230 -37.74 8.63 12.54
#